data_AF-A0AAD7KMB0-F1
#
_entry.id   AF-A0AAD7KMB0-F1
#
_cell.length_a   1.000
_cell.length_b   1.000
_cell.length_c   1.000
_cell.angle_alpha   90.00
_cell.angle_beta   90.00
_cell.angle_gamma   90.00
#
_symmetry.space_group_name_H-M   'P 1'
#
loop_
_entity.id
_entity.type
_entity.pdbx_description
1 polymer ?
#
loop_
_entity_poly.entity_id
_entity_poly.type
_entity_poly.pdbx_seq_one_letter_code
_entity_poly.pdbx_strand_id
1 'polypeptide(L)'
;MTTTEVENFPGFPDGITGPDLMDRMRQQAERWGAELFQEDVEAINLKSSPFTVQSSERKVKCHSVIFATGATAKRLRLPREDEFWSRGISACAICDGASPLFKVKFLLWLEGEIQLQRKHCT
;
A
#
# COMPACT_ATOMS: atom_id res chain seq x y z
N MET A 1 -6.09 0.45 -6.38
CA MET A 1 -5.75 -0.79 -5.64
C MET A 1 -5.28 -1.81 -6.65
N THR A 2 -4.07 -2.35 -6.49
CA THR A 2 -3.39 -3.14 -7.55
C THR A 2 -3.49 -4.64 -7.35
N THR A 3 -3.61 -5.12 -6.11
CA THR A 3 -3.76 -6.56 -5.81
C THR A 3 -5.22 -6.97 -5.98
N THR A 4 -5.47 -7.83 -6.95
CA THR A 4 -6.82 -8.36 -7.22
C THR A 4 -7.12 -9.53 -6.28
N GLU A 5 -6.27 -10.57 -6.30
CA GLU A 5 -6.43 -11.79 -5.49
C GLU A 5 -5.31 -11.95 -4.46
N VAL A 6 -5.63 -12.51 -3.30
CA VAL A 6 -4.72 -12.78 -2.18
C VAL A 6 -4.87 -14.24 -1.75
N GLU A 7 -3.85 -15.04 -2.04
CA GLU A 7 -3.81 -16.49 -1.77
C GLU A 7 -2.90 -16.85 -0.58
N ASN A 8 -2.14 -15.88 -0.08
CA ASN A 8 -1.05 -16.09 0.89
C ASN A 8 -1.31 -15.43 2.25
N PHE A 9 -2.55 -15.02 2.53
CA PHE A 9 -2.95 -14.53 3.84
C PHE A 9 -3.64 -15.66 4.63
N PRO A 10 -3.12 -16.07 5.80
CA PRO A 10 -3.67 -17.21 6.53
C PRO A 10 -5.10 -16.93 7.02
N GLY A 11 -5.97 -17.96 6.96
CA GLY A 11 -7.38 -17.86 7.37
C GLY A 11 -8.38 -17.80 6.21
N PHE A 12 -7.90 -17.75 4.97
CA PHE A 12 -8.72 -17.74 3.74
C PHE A 12 -8.34 -18.95 2.86
N PRO A 13 -8.90 -20.15 3.12
CA PRO A 13 -8.51 -21.38 2.43
C PRO A 13 -8.82 -21.36 0.93
N ASP A 14 -9.84 -20.59 0.51
CA ASP A 14 -10.25 -20.41 -0.88
C ASP A 14 -9.73 -19.09 -1.48
N GLY A 15 -8.77 -18.44 -0.83
CA GLY A 15 -8.30 -17.09 -1.19
C GLY A 15 -9.28 -15.98 -0.79
N ILE A 16 -8.87 -14.73 -0.99
CA ILE A 16 -9.71 -13.53 -0.79
C ILE A 16 -9.25 -12.40 -1.71
N THR A 17 -10.16 -11.54 -2.16
CA THR A 17 -9.76 -10.36 -2.91
C THR A 17 -9.04 -9.35 -2.02
N GLY A 18 -8.11 -8.58 -2.59
CA GLY A 18 -7.44 -7.49 -1.88
C GLY A 18 -8.43 -6.51 -1.22
N PRO A 19 -9.43 -5.99 -1.95
CA PRO A 19 -10.45 -5.09 -1.39
C PRO A 19 -11.21 -5.69 -0.20
N ASP A 20 -11.68 -6.94 -0.32
CA ASP A 20 -12.48 -7.58 0.74
C ASP A 20 -11.66 -7.83 2.00
N LEU A 21 -10.39 -8.23 1.84
CA LEU A 21 -9.47 -8.39 2.97
C LEU A 21 -9.27 -7.08 3.73
N MET A 22 -9.06 -5.96 3.02
CA MET A 22 -8.89 -4.65 3.64
C MET A 22 -10.17 -4.15 4.31
N ASP A 23 -11.33 -4.44 3.74
CA ASP A 23 -12.60 -4.07 4.34
C ASP A 23 -12.88 -4.84 5.64
N ARG A 24 -12.61 -6.16 5.66
CA ARG A 24 -12.70 -6.96 6.89
C ARG A 24 -11.76 -6.43 7.98
N MET A 25 -10.54 -6.03 7.63
CA MET A 25 -9.60 -5.43 8.58
C MET A 25 -10.11 -4.08 9.12
N ARG A 26 -10.69 -3.23 8.26
CA ARG A 26 -11.32 -1.95 8.68
C ARG A 26 -12.43 -2.20 9.69
N GLN A 27 -13.39 -3.06 9.36
CA GLN A 27 -14.51 -3.40 10.24
C GLN A 27 -14.04 -3.97 11.58
N GLN A 28 -12.97 -4.79 11.56
CA GLN A 28 -12.37 -5.30 12.79
C GLN A 28 -11.82 -4.16 13.66
N ALA A 29 -11.12 -3.18 13.09
CA ALA A 29 -10.59 -2.04 13.85
C ALA A 29 -11.72 -1.19 14.47
N GLU A 30 -12.75 -0.88 13.68
CA GLU A 30 -13.93 -0.12 14.14
C GLU A 30 -14.68 -0.85 15.25
N ARG A 31 -14.84 -2.19 15.15
CA ARG A 31 -15.46 -3.01 16.19
C ARG A 31 -14.79 -2.88 17.55
N TRP A 32 -13.48 -2.64 17.59
CA TRP A 32 -12.71 -2.44 18.82
C TRP A 32 -12.57 -0.96 19.21
N GLY A 33 -13.27 -0.05 18.53
CA GLY A 33 -13.35 1.36 18.89
C GLY A 33 -12.29 2.24 18.25
N ALA A 34 -11.59 1.79 17.20
CA ALA A 34 -10.71 2.66 16.44
C ALA A 34 -11.53 3.73 15.70
N GLU A 35 -11.21 5.01 15.92
CA GLU A 35 -11.74 6.12 15.13
C GLU A 35 -10.96 6.24 13.82
N LEU A 36 -11.65 6.10 12.69
CA LEU A 36 -11.04 6.17 11.36
C LEU A 36 -11.46 7.47 10.67
N PHE A 37 -10.47 8.25 10.24
CA PHE A 37 -10.67 9.47 9.47
C PHE A 37 -10.15 9.26 8.06
N GLN A 38 -11.00 9.48 7.07
CA GLN A 38 -10.63 9.39 5.65
C GLN A 38 -10.01 10.72 5.20
N GLU A 39 -8.85 11.02 5.77
CA GLU A 39 -8.12 12.28 5.59
C GLU A 39 -6.64 11.97 5.34
N ASP A 40 -5.98 12.77 4.50
CA ASP A 40 -4.53 12.70 4.34
C ASP A 40 -3.84 13.55 5.41
N VAL A 41 -2.85 12.97 6.09
CA VAL A 41 -1.99 13.70 7.02
C VAL A 41 -0.95 14.49 6.23
N GLU A 42 -0.96 15.82 6.40
CA GLU A 42 -0.10 16.75 5.68
C GLU A 42 1.17 17.09 6.48
N ALA A 43 1.07 17.19 7.81
CA ALA A 43 2.19 17.57 8.67
C ALA A 43 2.14 16.90 10.06
N ILE A 44 3.31 16.63 10.62
CA ILE A 44 3.46 16.09 11.98
C ILE A 44 4.57 16.85 12.71
N ASN A 45 4.26 17.38 13.90
CA ASN A 45 5.24 17.97 14.80
C ASN A 45 5.53 17.02 15.97
N LEU A 46 6.73 16.44 15.96
CA LEU A 46 7.24 15.53 16.99
C LEU A 46 8.15 16.22 18.02
N LYS A 47 8.40 17.53 17.89
CA LYS A 47 9.36 18.27 18.75
C LYS A 47 8.80 18.59 20.15
N SER A 48 7.49 18.55 20.32
CA SER A 48 6.81 18.79 21.60
C SER A 48 5.97 17.60 22.01
N SER A 49 5.80 17.39 23.32
CA SER A 49 4.87 16.39 23.87
C SER A 49 3.68 17.10 24.54
N PRO A 50 2.42 16.76 24.20
CA PRO A 50 2.01 15.78 23.19
C PRO A 50 2.35 16.20 21.75
N PHE A 51 2.59 15.21 20.88
CA PHE A 51 2.80 15.40 19.45
C PHE A 51 1.56 15.96 18.78
N THR A 52 1.76 16.62 17.64
CA THR A 52 0.66 17.21 16.86
C THR A 52 0.66 16.63 15.45
N VAL A 53 -0.48 16.09 15.02
CA VAL A 53 -0.73 15.58 13.67
C VAL A 53 -1.77 16.50 13.01
N GLN A 54 -1.53 16.89 11.77
CA GLN A 54 -2.38 17.84 11.05
C GLN A 54 -2.73 17.31 9.65
N SER A 55 -4.02 17.38 9.34
CA SER A 55 -4.62 17.25 8.01
C SER A 55 -5.20 18.59 7.58
N SER A 56 -5.82 18.63 6.40
CA SER A 56 -6.60 19.78 5.91
C SER A 56 -7.85 20.07 6.76
N GLU A 57 -8.43 19.05 7.38
CA GLU A 57 -9.70 19.14 8.12
C GLU A 57 -9.50 19.21 9.63
N ARG A 58 -8.38 18.68 10.15
CA ARG A 58 -8.21 18.43 11.58
C ARG A 58 -6.78 18.65 12.07
N LYS A 59 -6.69 18.99 13.36
CA LYS A 59 -5.45 18.95 14.14
C LYS A 59 -5.64 18.10 15.38
N VAL A 60 -4.87 17.03 15.51
CA VAL A 60 -4.94 16.06 16.61
C VAL A 60 -3.69 16.15 17.47
N LYS A 61 -3.86 16.11 18.80
CA LYS A 61 -2.77 15.93 19.74
C LYS A 61 -2.73 14.48 20.23
N CYS A 62 -1.56 13.88 20.29
CA CYS A 62 -1.37 12.50 20.72
C CYS A 62 -0.03 12.29 21.44
N HIS A 63 0.08 11.28 22.28
CA HIS A 63 1.32 10.95 22.98
C HIS A 63 2.22 9.99 22.18
N SER A 64 1.69 9.37 21.13
CA SER A 64 2.40 8.39 20.30
C SER A 64 1.84 8.41 18.89
N VAL A 65 2.70 8.14 17.91
CA VAL A 65 2.37 8.08 16.48
C VAL A 65 2.92 6.78 15.91
N ILE A 66 2.09 6.03 15.19
CA ILE A 66 2.52 4.83 14.45
C ILE A 66 2.51 5.18 12.96
N PHE A 67 3.66 5.06 12.30
CA PHE A 67 3.78 5.27 10.86
C PHE A 67 3.48 3.97 10.12
N ALA A 68 2.28 3.89 9.54
CA ALA A 68 1.83 2.75 8.72
C ALA A 68 1.42 3.21 7.29
N THR A 69 2.11 4.22 6.74
CA THR A 69 1.77 4.86 5.45
C THR A 69 2.10 4.03 4.20
N GLY A 70 2.61 2.81 4.39
CA GLY A 70 2.95 1.90 3.31
C GLY A 70 4.07 2.42 2.40
N ALA A 71 4.13 1.86 1.20
CA ALA A 71 5.04 2.25 0.14
C ALA A 71 4.38 2.02 -1.22
N THR A 72 4.86 2.73 -2.24
CA THR A 72 4.39 2.58 -3.63
C THR A 72 5.54 2.07 -4.50
N ALA A 73 5.27 1.08 -5.34
CA ALA A 73 6.24 0.59 -6.31
C ALA A 73 6.68 1.72 -7.25
N LYS A 74 7.99 1.88 -7.45
CA LYS A 74 8.53 2.84 -8.40
C LYS A 74 8.27 2.34 -9.82
N ARG A 75 7.70 3.21 -10.63
CA ARG A 75 7.37 2.97 -12.04
C ARG A 75 8.35 3.71 -12.94
N LEU A 76 8.71 3.10 -14.07
CA LEU A 76 9.72 3.64 -14.99
C LEU A 76 9.18 4.72 -15.93
N ARG A 77 7.85 4.86 -16.01
CA ARG A 77 7.11 5.76 -16.90
C ARG A 77 7.42 5.50 -18.38
N LEU A 78 7.41 4.23 -18.77
CA LEU A 78 7.60 3.83 -20.16
C LEU A 78 6.42 4.28 -21.03
N PRO A 79 6.61 4.50 -22.34
CA PRO A 79 5.49 4.70 -23.26
C PRO A 79 4.47 3.56 -23.14
N ARG A 80 3.19 3.90 -22.96
CA ARG A 80 2.08 2.94 -22.79
C ARG A 80 2.15 2.08 -21.52
N GLU A 81 2.98 2.43 -20.53
CA GLU A 81 3.07 1.65 -19.28
C GLU A 81 1.72 1.53 -18.57
N ASP A 82 0.92 2.60 -18.53
CA ASP A 82 -0.42 2.60 -17.93
C ASP A 82 -1.42 1.72 -18.68
N GLU A 83 -1.28 1.60 -19.99
CA GLU A 83 -2.18 0.78 -20.82
C GLU A 83 -2.02 -0.72 -20.52
N PHE A 84 -0.78 -1.14 -20.24
CA PHE A 84 -0.40 -2.53 -19.97
C PHE A 84 -0.21 -2.84 -18.48
N TRP A 85 -0.36 -1.86 -17.60
CA TRP A 85 -0.30 -2.08 -16.16
C TRP A 85 -1.39 -3.05 -15.71
N SER A 86 -1.01 -4.05 -14.91
CA SER A 86 -1.88 -5.17 -14.51
C SER A 86 -2.44 -6.01 -15.68
N ARG A 87 -1.91 -5.84 -16.89
CA ARG A 87 -2.30 -6.56 -18.12
C ARG A 87 -1.09 -7.13 -18.90
N GLY A 88 0.06 -7.18 -18.23
CA GLY A 88 1.34 -7.61 -18.82
C GLY A 88 2.54 -6.96 -18.12
N ILE A 89 2.36 -5.78 -17.54
CA ILE A 89 3.35 -5.12 -16.68
C ILE A 89 2.93 -5.28 -15.22
N SER A 90 3.86 -5.74 -14.39
CA SER A 90 3.73 -5.88 -12.93
C SER A 90 4.99 -5.35 -12.24
N ALA A 91 4.85 -4.93 -10.98
CA ALA A 91 5.96 -4.58 -10.10
C ALA A 91 6.22 -5.60 -8.98
N CYS A 92 5.51 -6.74 -8.96
CA CYS A 92 5.74 -7.82 -8.00
C CYS A 92 5.71 -9.18 -8.69
N ALA A 93 6.90 -9.70 -9.05
CA ALA A 93 7.01 -11.01 -9.71
C ALA A 93 6.43 -12.16 -8.88
N ILE A 94 6.60 -12.14 -7.56
CA ILE A 94 6.07 -13.22 -6.69
C ILE A 94 4.55 -13.16 -6.59
N CYS A 95 3.97 -11.95 -6.59
CA CYS A 95 2.53 -11.76 -6.50
C CYS A 95 1.82 -12.23 -7.78
N ASP A 96 2.32 -11.78 -8.94
CA ASP A 96 1.59 -11.94 -10.21
C ASP A 96 2.17 -13.03 -11.12
N GLY A 97 3.40 -13.50 -10.88
CA GLY A 97 4.13 -14.39 -11.79
C GLY A 97 3.50 -15.77 -11.97
N ALA A 98 2.68 -16.21 -11.02
CA ALA A 98 1.92 -17.46 -11.13
C ALA A 98 0.66 -17.34 -12.02
N SER A 99 0.27 -16.12 -12.41
CA SER A 99 -0.93 -15.89 -13.23
C SER A 99 -0.84 -16.62 -14.58
N PRO A 100 -1.95 -17.20 -15.08
CA PRO A 100 -2.01 -17.84 -16.40
C PRO A 100 -1.54 -16.95 -17.55
N LEU A 101 -1.65 -15.63 -17.40
CA LEU A 101 -1.16 -14.62 -18.36
C LEU A 101 0.33 -14.78 -18.69
N PHE A 102 1.14 -15.21 -17.72
CA PHE A 102 2.60 -15.31 -17.84
C PHE A 102 3.09 -16.74 -18.10
N LYS A 103 2.18 -17.72 -18.11
CA LYS A 103 2.53 -19.14 -18.27
C LYS A 103 3.10 -19.42 -19.66
N VAL A 104 4.31 -19.99 -19.71
CA VAL A 104 5.02 -20.38 -20.96
C VAL A 104 5.23 -19.18 -21.90
N LYS A 105 5.47 -17.99 -21.33
CA LYS A 105 5.86 -16.78 -22.05
C LYS A 105 7.28 -16.37 -21.67
N PHE A 106 7.93 -15.63 -22.57
CA PHE A 106 9.17 -14.93 -22.23
C PHE A 106 8.83 -13.74 -21.34
N LEU A 107 9.50 -13.64 -20.19
CA LEU A 107 9.34 -12.56 -19.23
C LEU A 107 10.61 -11.71 -19.22
N LEU A 108 10.43 -10.39 -19.20
CA LEU A 108 11.52 -9.43 -19.03
C LEU A 108 11.46 -8.86 -17.61
N TRP A 109 12.59 -8.89 -16.92
CA TRP A 109 12.75 -8.30 -15.60
C TRP A 109 13.64 -7.06 -15.72
N LEU A 110 13.12 -5.91 -15.28
CA LEU A 110 13.86 -4.66 -15.29
C LEU A 110 14.28 -4.34 -13.86
N GLU A 111 15.58 -4.44 -13.59
CA GLU A 111 16.15 -4.03 -12.31
C GLU A 111 16.60 -2.58 -12.36
N GLY A 112 16.29 -1.86 -11.29
CA GLY A 112 16.99 -0.65 -10.88
C GLY A 112 17.46 -0.82 -9.44
N GLU A 113 18.45 -0.04 -9.02
CA GLU A 113 18.88 -0.05 -7.61
C GLU A 113 17.69 0.23 -6.67
N ILE A 114 17.65 -0.46 -5.53
CA ILE A 114 16.73 -0.17 -4.43
C ILE A 114 17.11 1.18 -3.83
N GLN A 115 16.59 2.23 -4.45
CA GLN A 115 16.75 3.60 -3.97
C GLN A 115 15.73 3.79 -2.83
N LEU A 116 16.15 3.50 -1.60
CA LEU A 116 15.43 3.85 -0.36
C LEU A 116 15.32 5.37 -0.30
N GLN A 117 14.20 5.93 -0.75
CA GLN A 117 13.94 7.34 -0.54
C GLN A 117 13.64 7.54 0.95
N ARG A 118 14.64 8.04 1.68
CA ARG A 118 14.38 8.63 3.00
C ARG A 118 13.45 9.82 2.78
N LYS A 119 12.14 9.62 3.01
CA LYS A 119 11.22 10.75 3.19
C LYS A 119 11.76 11.52 4.40
N HIS A 120 12.48 12.61 4.13
CA HIS A 120 12.82 13.56 5.16
C HIS A 120 11.50 14.25 5.53
N CYS A 121 10.89 13.83 6.64
CA CYS A 121 9.95 14.68 7.35
C CYS A 121 10.77 15.83 7.94
N THR A 122 10.84 16.94 7.21
CA THR A 122 11.24 18.24 7.76
C THR A 122 10.09 18.87 8.53
#